data_AF-A0A7C2CVK9-F1
#
_entry.id   AF-A0A7C2CVK9-F1
#
_cell.length_a   1.000
_cell.length_b   1.000
_cell.length_c   1.000
_cell.angle_alpha   90.00
_cell.angle_beta   90.00
_cell.angle_gamma   90.00
#
_symmetry.space_group_name_H-M   'P 1'
#
loop_
_entity.id
_entity.type
_entity.pdbx_description
1 polymer ?
#
loop_
_entity_poly.entity_id
_entity_poly.type
_entity_poly.pdbx_seq_one_letter_code
_entity_poly.pdbx_strand_id
1 'polypeptide(L)' 'MSIIYNDDGDTVLETTEKAFFIIHLDKSPVSGGQHTLADYEIITFEVKGAKGAALTIERMAPGGMLPRSYVNLG' A
#
# COMPACT_ATOMS: atom_id res chain seq x y z
N MET A 1 1.96 7.26 6.13
CA MET A 1 1.52 6.35 7.20
C MET A 1 0.92 5.13 6.53
N SER A 2 1.21 3.92 6.98
CA SER A 2 0.60 2.69 6.47
C SER A 2 -0.11 1.93 7.58
N ILE A 3 -1.22 1.27 7.26
CA ILE A 3 -2.04 0.49 8.20
C ILE A 3 -2.32 -0.88 7.56
N ILE A 4 -2.23 -1.94 8.35
CA ILE A 4 -2.70 -3.29 8.00
C ILE A 4 -4.04 -3.48 8.70
N TYR A 5 -5.07 -3.90 7.95
CA TYR A 5 -6.40 -4.19 8.49
C TYR A 5 -6.74 -5.66 8.22
N ASN A 6 -6.81 -6.49 9.26
CA ASN A 6 -7.10 -7.93 9.22
C ASN A 6 -8.41 -8.35 9.92
N ASP A 7 -9.18 -7.39 10.45
CA ASP A 7 -10.53 -7.61 11.02
C ASP A 7 -10.62 -8.48 12.31
N ASP A 8 -9.50 -8.76 13.00
CA ASP A 8 -9.48 -9.55 14.24
C ASP A 8 -8.82 -8.83 15.45
N GLY A 9 -8.16 -7.70 15.21
CA GLY A 9 -7.55 -6.88 16.26
C GLY A 9 -6.15 -7.31 16.70
N ASP A 10 -5.54 -8.28 16.02
CA ASP A 10 -4.14 -8.62 16.24
C ASP A 10 -3.21 -8.00 15.18
N THR A 11 -1.93 -8.39 15.19
CA THR A 11 -0.92 -7.89 14.26
C THR A 11 -0.28 -8.99 13.42
N VAL A 12 -0.85 -10.19 13.39
CA VAL A 12 -0.26 -11.39 12.77
C VAL A 12 -1.28 -12.01 11.83
N LEU A 13 -0.89 -12.20 10.57
CA LEU A 13 -1.73 -12.93 9.63
C LEU A 13 -1.54 -14.43 9.78
N GLU A 14 -2.62 -15.14 10.09
CA GLU A 14 -2.70 -16.59 10.04
C GLU A 14 -2.84 -17.11 8.61
N THR A 15 -2.64 -18.43 8.42
CA THR A 15 -2.47 -19.09 7.11
C THR A 15 -3.65 -18.90 6.14
N THR A 16 -4.83 -18.52 6.62
CA THR A 16 -6.04 -18.31 5.81
C THR A 16 -6.62 -16.92 5.90
N GLU A 17 -5.98 -16.03 6.66
CA GLU A 17 -6.44 -14.68 6.85
C GLU A 17 -6.08 -13.79 5.68
N LYS A 18 -6.84 -12.71 5.55
CA LYS A 18 -6.63 -11.70 4.53
C LYS A 18 -6.54 -10.36 5.23
N ALA A 19 -5.60 -9.54 4.80
CA ALA A 19 -5.55 -8.14 5.19
C ALA A 19 -5.62 -7.22 3.98
N PHE A 20 -6.12 -6.02 4.25
CA PHE A 20 -5.91 -4.87 3.40
C PHE A 20 -4.68 -4.10 3.87
N PHE A 21 -3.85 -3.71 2.91
CA PHE A 21 -2.74 -2.80 3.16
C PHE A 21 -3.10 -1.41 2.65
N ILE A 22 -3.27 -0.45 3.56
CA ILE A 22 -3.68 0.92 3.25
C ILE A 22 -2.49 1.84 3.48
N ILE A 23 -2.09 2.57 2.44
CA ILE A 23 -0.92 3.47 2.48
C ILE A 23 -1.38 4.89 2.17
N HIS A 24 -1.12 5.81 3.09
CA HIS A 24 -1.26 7.26 2.87
C HIS A 24 0.07 7.82 2.37
N LEU A 25 0.14 8.09 1.07
CA LEU A 25 1.34 8.58 0.36
C LEU A 25 1.74 10.00 0.80
N ASP A 26 0.76 10.86 1.06
CA ASP A 26 0.92 12.26 1.47
C ASP A 26 1.40 12.44 2.92
N LYS A 27 1.36 11.37 3.71
CA LYS A 27 1.80 11.31 5.12
C LYS A 27 2.95 10.34 5.34
N SER A 28 3.68 9.96 4.29
CA SER A 28 4.78 8.99 4.42
C SER A 28 6.00 9.63 5.11
N PRO A 29 6.48 9.09 6.25
CA PRO A 29 7.69 9.56 6.91
C PRO A 29 8.98 9.01 6.27
N VAL A 30 8.88 8.29 5.13
CA VAL A 30 10.03 7.71 4.44
C VAL A 30 10.82 8.83 3.76
N SER A 31 11.74 9.44 4.51
CA SER A 31 13.02 10.10 4.15
C SER A 31 13.22 10.80 2.78
N GLY A 32 12.17 11.19 2.06
CA GLY A 32 12.27 11.74 0.69
C GLY A 32 11.19 12.75 0.29
N GLY A 33 10.24 13.10 1.17
CA GLY A 33 9.23 14.13 0.92
C GLY A 33 7.78 13.62 0.81
N GLN A 34 6.84 14.53 0.61
CA GLN A 34 5.45 14.20 0.28
C GLN A 34 5.41 13.59 -1.12
N HIS A 35 5.02 12.33 -1.24
CA HIS A 35 4.77 11.71 -2.54
C HIS A 35 3.28 11.81 -2.86
N THR A 36 2.96 12.27 -4.06
CA THR A 36 1.60 12.28 -4.61
C THR A 36 1.56 11.34 -5.80
N LEU A 37 0.43 10.66 -6.00
CA LEU A 37 0.26 9.77 -7.14
C LEU A 37 -0.21 10.55 -8.37
N ALA A 38 0.56 10.49 -9.46
CA ALA A 38 0.18 11.06 -10.75
C ALA A 38 -0.56 10.04 -11.63
N ASP A 39 -1.35 10.55 -12.58
CA ASP A 39 -2.02 9.73 -13.59
C ASP A 39 -1.01 8.87 -14.35
N TYR A 40 -1.30 7.58 -14.51
CA TYR A 40 -0.46 6.59 -15.21
C TYR A 40 0.93 6.35 -14.59
N GLU A 41 1.17 6.85 -13.38
CA GLU A 41 2.39 6.55 -12.64
C GLU A 41 2.42 5.06 -12.25
N ILE A 42 3.58 4.42 -12.42
CA ILE A 42 3.81 3.05 -11.96
C ILE A 42 4.29 3.11 -10.51
N ILE A 43 3.61 2.38 -9.65
CA ILE A 43 3.99 2.20 -8.25
C ILE A 43 4.39 0.75 -8.04
N THR A 44 5.53 0.59 -7.38
CA THR A 44 6.02 -0.71 -6.93
C THR A 44 6.03 -0.74 -5.40
N PHE A 45 5.35 -1.73 -4.83
CA PHE A 45 5.38 -2.04 -3.40
C PHE A 45 6.10 -3.35 -3.18
N GLU A 46 7.01 -3.38 -2.22
CA GLU A 46 7.67 -4.60 -1.77
C GLU A 46 7.29 -4.86 -0.31
N VAL A 47 6.56 -5.94 -0.07
CA VAL A 47 6.13 -6.37 1.26
C VAL A 47 7.07 -7.46 1.75
N LYS A 48 7.82 -7.15 2.81
CA LYS A 48 8.79 -8.07 3.43
C LYS A 48 8.30 -8.51 4.80
N GLY A 49 8.05 -9.81 4.94
CA GLY A 49 7.91 -10.43 6.25
C GLY A 49 9.26 -10.53 6.97
N ALA A 50 9.24 -10.84 8.27
CA ALA A 50 10.46 -11.05 9.05
C ALA A 50 11.30 -12.24 8.53
N LYS A 51 10.65 -13.23 7.91
CA LYS A 51 11.25 -14.38 7.23
C LYS A 51 10.42 -14.74 6.00
N GLY A 52 11.04 -15.41 5.03
CA GLY A 52 10.39 -15.87 3.80
C GLY A 52 10.68 -14.96 2.60
N ALA A 53 10.01 -15.25 1.47
CA ALA A 53 10.14 -14.47 0.25
C ALA A 53 9.37 -13.15 0.35
N ALA A 54 9.91 -12.09 -0.27
CA ALA A 54 9.21 -10.83 -0.40
C ALA A 54 8.10 -10.94 -1.46
N LEU A 55 6.99 -10.24 -1.22
CA LEU A 55 5.93 -10.06 -2.21
C LEU A 55 6.13 -8.70 -2.89
N THR A 56 6.34 -8.72 -4.21
CA THR A 56 6.40 -7.49 -5.02
C THR A 56 5.09 -7.30 -5.76
N ILE A 57 4.51 -6.11 -5.62
CA ILE A 57 3.29 -5.68 -6.30
C ILE A 57 3.62 -4.47 -7.14
N GLU A 58 3.40 -4.57 -8.44
CA GLU A 58 3.53 -3.44 -9.37
C GLU A 58 2.16 -3.12 -9.97
N ARG A 59 1.78 -1.84 -9.94
CA ARG A 59 0.50 -1.34 -10.45
C ARG A 59 0.69 0.03 -11.09
N MET A 60 -0.08 0.28 -12.14
CA MET A 60 -0.19 1.59 -12.76
C MET A 60 -1.41 2.32 -12.22
N ALA A 61 -1.24 3.57 -11.81
CA ALA A 61 -2.34 4.42 -11.42
C ALA A 61 -3.29 4.67 -12.60
N PRO A 62 -4.61 4.64 -12.40
CA PRO A 62 -5.55 5.03 -13.44
C PRO A 62 -5.40 6.53 -13.77
N GLY A 63 -5.82 6.94 -14.96
CA GLY A 63 -5.94 8.35 -15.30
C GLY A 63 -7.22 8.98 -14.73
N GLY A 64 -7.22 10.30 -14.54
CA GLY A 64 -8.38 11.06 -14.07
C GLY A 64 -8.68 10.89 -12.59
N MET A 65 -7.66 10.62 -11.76
CA MET A 65 -7.85 10.45 -10.32
C MET A 65 -8.31 11.76 -9.67
N LEU A 66 -9.30 11.65 -8.77
CA LEU A 66 -9.76 12.79 -8.00
C LEU A 66 -8.70 13.19 -6.96
N PRO A 67 -8.46 14.50 -6.76
CA PRO A 67 -7.52 14.95 -5.75
C PRO A 67 -7.98 14.46 -4.35
N ARG A 68 -7.00 14.05 -3.53
CA ARG A 68 -7.21 13.67 -2.11
C ARG A 68 -8.18 12.50 -1.89
N SER A 69 -8.30 11.61 -2.88
CA SER A 69 -9.18 10.44 -2.83
C SER A 69 -8.39 9.14 -2.75
N TYR A 70 -9.03 8.07 -2.26
CA TYR A 70 -8.46 6.72 -2.33
C TYR A 70 -8.52 6.18 -3.75
N VAL A 71 -7.47 5.48 -4.15
CA VAL A 71 -7.37 4.80 -5.43
C VAL A 71 -7.22 3.31 -5.13
N ASN A 72 -8.07 2.50 -5.73
CA ASN A 72 -7.94 1.05 -5.67
C ASN A 72 -7.04 0.60 -6.83
N LEU A 73 -5.94 -0.07 -6.51
CA LEU A 73 -4.96 -0.56 -7.49
C LEU A 73 -5.04 -2.08 -7.69
N GLY A 74 -6.07 -2.74 -7.16
CA GLY A 74 -6.30 -4.18 -7.28
C GLY A 74 -5.65 -4.98 -6.18
#